data_AF-A0A1H1VSP6-F1
#
_entry.id   AF-A0A1H1VSP6-F1
#
_cell.length_a   1.000
_cell.length_b   1.000
_cell.length_c   1.000
_cell.angle_alpha   90.00
_cell.angle_beta   90.00
_cell.angle_gamma   90.00
#
_symmetry.space_group_name_H-M   'P 1'
#
loop_
_entity.id
_entity.type
_entity.pdbx_description
1 polymer ?
#
loop_
_entity_poly.entity_id
_entity_poly.type
_entity_poly.pdbx_seq_one_letter_code
_entity_poly.pdbx_strand_id
1 'polypeptide(L)'
;MTTSAGELLATVVARAVADFAGHNAYVRGGSAVHAVATVRWLGELEVPAPLCHVGVSGGELAALRPTTASVTCRRCLRRRGADETTGLAPTEQLTLFPAARAPSAAS
;
A
#
# COMPACT_ATOMS: atom_id res chain seq x y z
N MET A 1 30.58 19.40 -9.03
CA MET A 1 29.61 19.06 -7.97
C MET A 1 29.17 17.63 -8.22
N THR A 2 29.33 16.75 -7.24
CA THR A 2 28.93 15.34 -7.36
C THR A 2 27.54 15.19 -6.78
N THR A 3 26.59 14.69 -7.56
CA THR A 3 25.22 14.42 -7.09
C THR A 3 25.27 13.32 -6.04
N SER A 4 24.64 13.58 -4.90
CA SER A 4 24.50 12.58 -3.84
C SER A 4 23.53 11.47 -4.27
N ALA A 5 23.66 10.29 -3.66
CA ALA A 5 22.71 9.21 -3.88
C ALA A 5 21.27 9.61 -3.51
N GLY A 6 21.11 10.46 -2.48
CA GLY A 6 19.80 10.98 -2.07
C GLY A 6 19.14 11.86 -3.13
N GLU A 7 19.90 12.75 -3.78
CA GLU A 7 19.40 13.61 -4.86
C GLU A 7 19.02 12.81 -6.11
N LEU A 8 19.81 11.79 -6.46
CA LEU A 8 19.47 10.88 -7.55
C LEU A 8 18.17 10.13 -7.26
N LEU A 9 18.04 9.60 -6.05
CA LEU A 9 16.84 8.87 -5.64
C LEU A 9 15.61 9.78 -5.62
N ALA A 10 15.73 10.99 -5.10
CA ALA A 10 14.66 11.99 -5.12
C ALA A 10 14.21 12.32 -6.56
N THR A 11 15.15 12.42 -7.50
CA THR A 11 14.84 12.67 -8.92
C THR A 11 14.06 11.50 -9.54
N VAL A 12 14.48 10.26 -9.27
CA VAL A 12 13.80 9.05 -9.77
C VAL A 12 12.39 8.96 -9.19
N VAL A 13 12.25 9.21 -7.89
CA VAL A 13 10.97 9.18 -7.18
C VAL A 13 10.02 10.25 -7.71
N ALA A 14 10.49 11.49 -7.88
CA ALA A 14 9.68 12.58 -8.42
C ALA A 14 9.14 12.27 -9.83
N ARG A 15 9.98 11.67 -10.67
CA ARG A 15 9.56 11.21 -12.00
C ARG A 15 8.48 10.12 -11.91
N ALA A 16 8.69 9.12 -11.04
CA ALA A 16 7.70 8.08 -10.84
C ALA A 16 6.37 8.66 -10.36
N VAL A 17 6.37 9.57 -9.38
CA VAL A 17 5.12 10.23 -8.92
C VAL A 17 4.42 10.97 -10.07
N ALA A 18 5.17 11.69 -10.91
CA ALA A 18 4.62 12.38 -12.06
C ALA A 18 3.99 11.42 -13.09
N ASP A 19 4.64 10.28 -13.36
CA ASP A 19 4.14 9.26 -14.30
C ASP A 19 2.82 8.61 -13.83
N PHE A 20 2.54 8.64 -12.53
CA PHE A 20 1.31 8.11 -11.94
C PHE A 20 0.26 9.18 -11.58
N ALA A 21 0.54 10.46 -11.80
CA ALA A 21 -0.41 11.54 -11.54
C ALA A 21 -1.70 11.34 -12.37
N GLY A 22 -2.84 11.19 -11.69
CA GLY A 22 -4.13 10.94 -12.33
C GLY A 22 -4.29 9.55 -12.96
N HIS A 23 -3.33 8.64 -12.79
CA HIS A 23 -3.36 7.30 -13.36
C HIS A 23 -3.67 6.23 -12.30
N ASN A 24 -4.31 5.15 -12.77
CA ASN A 24 -4.39 3.88 -12.05
C ASN A 24 -3.22 2.98 -12.49
N ALA A 25 -3.10 1.77 -11.96
CA ALA A 25 -2.01 0.87 -12.33
C ALA A 25 -2.42 -0.60 -12.45
N TYR A 26 -1.77 -1.30 -13.37
CA TYR A 26 -1.63 -2.75 -13.29
C TYR A 26 -0.41 -3.11 -12.43
N VAL A 27 -0.48 -4.25 -11.75
CA VAL A 27 0.61 -4.78 -10.91
C VAL A 27 1.12 -6.09 -11.50
N ARG A 28 2.42 -6.16 -11.81
CA ARG A 28 3.16 -7.38 -12.26
C ARG A 28 2.39 -8.30 -13.22
N GLY A 29 1.87 -7.76 -14.32
CA GLY A 29 1.16 -8.55 -15.35
C GLY A 29 -0.24 -9.03 -14.96
N GLY A 30 -0.75 -8.66 -13.78
CA GLY A 30 -2.14 -8.90 -13.40
C GLY A 30 -3.14 -8.10 -14.25
N SER A 31 -4.37 -8.60 -14.34
CA SER A 31 -5.45 -7.98 -15.13
C SER A 31 -6.31 -6.98 -14.35
N ALA A 32 -6.21 -6.98 -13.01
CA ALA A 32 -6.93 -6.03 -12.18
C ALA A 32 -6.28 -4.63 -12.27
N VAL A 33 -7.11 -3.60 -12.40
CA VAL A 33 -6.69 -2.20 -12.35
C VAL A 33 -6.82 -1.71 -10.92
N HIS A 34 -5.72 -1.20 -10.38
CA HIS A 34 -5.62 -0.72 -9.02
C HIS A 34 -5.64 0.81 -8.97
N ALA A 35 -6.35 1.34 -7.98
CA ALA A 35 -6.17 2.72 -7.57
C ALA A 35 -4.75 2.94 -7.06
N VAL A 36 -4.09 4.01 -7.48
CA VAL A 36 -2.76 4.39 -6.98
C VAL A 36 -2.88 5.55 -6.00
N ALA A 37 -2.04 5.55 -4.98
CA ALA A 37 -1.77 6.67 -4.10
C ALA A 37 -0.27 6.77 -3.85
N THR A 38 0.14 7.90 -3.31
CA THR A 38 1.51 8.13 -2.87
C THR A 38 1.66 7.61 -1.44
N VAL A 39 2.73 6.85 -1.17
CA VAL A 39 3.04 6.30 0.16
C VAL A 39 4.49 6.53 0.52
N ARG A 40 4.75 6.76 1.81
CA ARG A 40 6.10 6.90 2.35
C ARG A 40 6.90 5.61 2.14
N TRP A 41 8.15 5.73 1.68
CA TRP A 41 9.03 4.60 1.38
C TRP A 41 10.37 4.65 2.13
N LEU A 42 11.19 5.66 1.88
CA LEU A 42 12.55 5.79 2.45
C LEU A 42 12.79 7.21 2.95
N GLY A 43 12.94 7.37 4.26
CA GLY A 43 12.99 8.71 4.86
C GLY A 43 11.72 9.48 4.54
N GLU A 44 11.83 10.66 3.96
CA GLU A 44 10.71 11.49 3.51
C GLU A 44 10.32 11.26 2.04
N LEU A 45 10.95 10.30 1.34
CA LEU A 45 10.62 9.99 -0.04
C LEU A 45 9.33 9.18 -0.12
N GLU A 46 8.44 9.62 -1.01
CA GLU A 46 7.15 8.97 -1.25
C GLU A 46 7.04 8.43 -2.67
N VAL A 47 6.49 7.24 -2.82
CA VAL A 47 6.40 6.54 -4.10
C VAL A 47 4.96 6.17 -4.45
N PRO A 48 4.61 6.04 -5.74
CA PRO A 48 3.33 5.49 -6.14
C PRO A 48 3.19 4.03 -5.68
N ALA A 49 2.05 3.70 -5.09
CA ALA A 49 1.68 2.36 -4.68
C ALA A 49 0.17 2.12 -4.87
N PRO A 50 -0.27 0.87 -5.09
CA PRO A 50 -1.67 0.52 -5.06
C PRO A 50 -2.28 0.82 -3.70
N LEU A 51 -3.46 1.44 -3.65
CA LEU A 51 -4.20 1.71 -2.40
C LEU A 51 -4.45 0.47 -1.55
N CYS A 52 -4.47 -0.71 -2.16
CA CYS A 52 -4.64 -1.97 -1.45
C CYS A 52 -3.32 -2.60 -0.97
N HIS A 53 -2.18 -1.94 -1.22
CA HIS A 53 -0.81 -2.35 -0.86
C HIS A 53 -0.36 -3.72 -1.40
N VAL A 54 -1.05 -4.26 -2.42
CA VAL A 54 -0.71 -5.56 -3.01
C VAL A 54 0.40 -5.41 -4.04
N GLY A 55 1.35 -6.34 -4.02
CA GLY A 55 2.27 -6.59 -5.13
C GLY A 55 3.34 -5.51 -5.35
N VAL A 56 3.60 -4.67 -4.34
CA VAL A 56 4.69 -3.67 -4.32
C VAL A 56 5.56 -3.82 -3.07
N SER A 57 6.09 -5.02 -2.83
CA SER A 57 7.02 -5.25 -1.73
C SER A 57 8.23 -4.30 -1.85
N GLY A 58 8.52 -3.55 -0.80
CA GLY A 58 9.74 -2.74 -0.71
C GLY A 58 9.86 -1.58 -1.70
N GLY A 59 8.76 -1.10 -2.30
CA GLY A 59 8.78 0.08 -3.18
C GLY A 59 9.26 -0.18 -4.60
N GLU A 60 9.11 -1.40 -5.12
CA GLU A 60 9.45 -1.74 -6.51
C GLU A 60 8.59 -0.96 -7.52
N LEU A 61 9.08 0.19 -7.96
CA LEU A 61 8.41 1.07 -8.92
C LEU A 61 8.10 0.37 -10.26
N ALA A 62 9.02 -0.48 -10.72
CA ALA A 62 8.89 -1.23 -11.97
C ALA A 62 7.76 -2.29 -11.93
N ALA A 63 7.25 -2.64 -10.74
CA ALA A 63 6.12 -3.55 -10.60
C ALA A 63 4.80 -2.93 -11.09
N LEU A 64 4.75 -1.60 -11.22
CA LEU A 64 3.58 -0.84 -11.61
C LEU A 64 3.64 -0.40 -13.07
N ARG A 65 2.53 -0.59 -13.77
CA ARG A 65 2.34 -0.03 -15.11
C ARG A 65 1.16 0.95 -15.09
N PRO A 66 1.36 2.24 -15.41
CA PRO A 66 0.28 3.23 -15.39
C PRO A 66 -0.77 2.93 -16.45
N THR A 67 -2.02 3.27 -16.15
CA THR A 67 -3.17 3.13 -17.05
C THR A 67 -4.25 4.14 -16.71
N THR A 68 -4.99 4.59 -17.72
CA THR A 68 -6.18 5.44 -17.57
C THR A 68 -7.47 4.62 -17.38
N ALA A 69 -7.39 3.30 -17.48
CA ALA A 69 -8.55 2.42 -17.28
C ALA A 69 -9.16 2.58 -15.88
N SER A 70 -10.46 2.33 -15.76
CA SER A 70 -11.18 2.37 -14.48
C SER A 70 -10.71 1.28 -13.52
N VAL A 71 -10.70 1.58 -12.22
CA VAL A 71 -10.32 0.61 -11.17
C VAL A 71 -11.27 -0.58 -11.15
N THR A 72 -10.71 -1.78 -11.22
CA THR A 72 -11.45 -3.05 -11.15
C THR A 72 -11.07 -3.88 -9.92
N CYS A 73 -9.99 -3.52 -9.22
CA CYS A 73 -9.60 -4.20 -7.98
C CYS A 73 -10.64 -3.96 -6.87
N ARG A 74 -11.31 -5.03 -6.43
CA ARG A 74 -12.33 -4.98 -5.36
C ARG A 74 -11.83 -4.38 -4.04
N ARG A 75 -10.55 -4.54 -3.69
CA ARG A 75 -9.98 -3.92 -2.46
C ARG A 75 -9.80 -2.42 -2.62
N CYS A 76 -9.34 -1.97 -3.79
CA CYS A 76 -9.22 -0.55 -4.10
C CYS A 76 -10.58 0.13 -4.18
N LEU A 77 -11.57 -0.52 -4.80
CA LEU A 77 -12.95 -0.02 -4.85
C LEU A 77 -13.54 0.14 -3.45
N ARG A 78 -13.39 -0.89 -2.60
CA ARG A 78 -13.82 -0.79 -1.19
C ARG A 78 -13.13 0.37 -0.48
N ARG A 79 -11.80 0.49 -0.57
CA ARG A 79 -11.06 1.60 0.07
C ARG A 79 -11.46 2.99 -0.44
N ARG A 80 -11.80 3.13 -1.73
CA ARG A 80 -12.31 4.40 -2.30
C ARG A 80 -13.73 4.74 -1.85
N GLY A 81 -14.52 3.76 -1.41
CA GLY A 81 -15.83 3.94 -0.78
C GLY A 81 -15.83 3.77 0.74
N ALA A 82 -14.67 3.59 1.38
CA ALA A 82 -14.56 3.20 2.79
C ALA A 82 -14.55 4.39 3.76
N ASP A 83 -15.40 5.39 3.53
CA ASP A 83 -16.00 6.15 4.64
C ASP A 83 -17.08 5.32 5.37
N GLU A 84 -17.37 4.10 4.93
CA GLU A 84 -18.24 3.14 5.64
C GLU A 84 -17.53 2.35 6.76
N THR A 85 -16.34 2.76 7.21
CA THR A 85 -15.70 2.15 8.41
C THR A 85 -16.23 2.75 9.71
N THR A 86 -16.87 3.92 9.66
CA THR A 86 -17.52 4.55 10.83
C THR A 86 -18.72 3.76 11.34
N GLY A 87 -19.21 2.76 10.58
CA GLY A 87 -20.37 1.93 10.94
C GLY A 87 -20.07 0.46 11.24
N LEU A 88 -18.81 0.00 11.17
CA LEU A 88 -18.48 -1.38 11.51
C LEU A 88 -18.35 -1.51 13.03
N ALA A 89 -19.27 -2.27 13.64
CA ALA A 89 -19.14 -2.69 15.04
C ALA A 89 -17.77 -3.36 15.27
N PRO A 90 -17.14 -3.20 16.44
CA PRO A 90 -15.86 -3.84 16.74
C PRO A 90 -15.97 -5.33 16.44
N THR A 91 -15.22 -5.80 15.46
CA THR A 91 -15.15 -7.23 15.20
C THR A 91 -14.36 -7.83 16.36
N GLU A 92 -14.98 -8.73 17.13
CA GLU A 92 -14.26 -9.47 18.17
C GLU A 92 -13.08 -10.19 17.52
N GLN A 93 -11.88 -9.69 17.79
CA GLN A 93 -10.66 -10.30 17.29
C GLN A 93 -10.52 -11.66 17.96
N LEU A 94 -10.54 -12.72 17.14
CA LEU A 94 -10.27 -14.07 17.62
C LEU A 94 -8.93 -14.07 18.37
N THR A 95 -8.95 -14.58 19.59
CA THR A 95 -7.74 -14.73 20.41
C THR A 95 -6.79 -15.69 19.71
N LEU A 96 -5.68 -15.16 19.20
CA LEU A 96 -4.65 -15.96 18.53
C LEU A 96 -3.99 -16.96 19.49
N PHE A 97 -4.04 -16.68 20.79
CA PHE A 97 -3.55 -17.56 21.85
C PHE A 97 -4.54 -17.58 23.02
N PRO A 98 -4.83 -18.74 23.62
CA PRO A 98 -5.51 -18.81 24.91
C PRO A 98 -4.72 -18.03 25.96
N ALA A 99 -5.39 -17.30 26.85
CA ALA A 99 -4.74 -16.69 28.01
C ALA A 99 -4.00 -17.79 28.80
N ALA A 100 -2.74 -17.53 29.16
CA ALA A 100 -1.92 -18.49 29.90
C ALA A 100 -2.65 -18.91 31.18
N ARG A 101 -2.78 -20.23 31.38
CA ARG A 101 -3.40 -20.81 32.57
C ARG A 101 -2.53 -20.46 33.79
N ALA A 102 -3.08 -19.76 34.78
CA ALA A 102 -2.35 -19.37 35.98
C ALA A 102 -1.72 -20.60 36.67
N PRO A 103 -0.52 -20.48 37.26
CA PRO A 103 0.11 -21.59 37.97
C PRO A 103 -0.74 -21.96 39.20
N SER A 104 -1.06 -23.24 39.32
CA SER A 104 -1.73 -23.78 40.51
C SER A 104 -0.76 -23.66 41.69
N ALA A 105 -1.16 -22.95 42.74
CA ALA A 105 -0.43 -22.95 44.00
C ALA A 105 -0.44 -24.39 44.57
N ALA A 106 0.73 -25.01 44.61
CA ALA A 106 0.94 -26.25 45.35
C ALA A 106 0.94 -25.91 46.85
N SER A 107 0.09 -26.61 47.61
CA SER A 107 0.15 -26.65 49.09
C SER A 107 1.26 -27.57 49.55
#